data_AF-D0L4E0-F1
#
_entry.id   AF-D0L4E0-F1
#
_cell.length_a   1.000
_cell.length_b   1.000
_cell.length_c   1.000
_cell.angle_alpha   90.00
_cell.angle_beta   90.00
_cell.angle_gamma   90.00
#
_symmetry.space_group_name_H-M   'P 1'
#
loop_
_entity.id
_entity.type
_entity.pdbx_description
1 polymer ?
#
loop_
_entity_poly.entity_id
_entity_poly.type
_entity_poly.pdbx_seq_one_letter_code
_entity_poly.pdbx_strand_id
1 'polypeptide(L)'
;MDIVEAIGKVLMVGLVLGAGLPALFAYGLRLHSVGNGDENADGTLSAPHPALKVASYLVFAFVALVIVTGILWITRQTIYYYTDIKIFPFGYK
;
A
#
# COMPACT_ATOMS: atom_id res chain seq x y z
N MET A 1 7.30 8.77 34.34
CA MET A 1 7.14 7.55 33.50
C MET A 1 6.60 7.91 32.11
N ASP A 2 6.53 9.20 31.80
CA ASP A 2 5.73 9.76 30.70
C ASP A 2 6.49 9.87 29.37
N ILE A 3 7.83 9.99 29.43
CA ILE A 3 8.66 10.08 28.24
C ILE A 3 8.65 8.76 27.45
N VAL A 4 8.77 7.63 28.15
CA VAL A 4 8.75 6.30 27.53
C VAL A 4 7.38 6.04 26.88
N GLU A 5 6.30 6.45 27.54
CA GLU A 5 4.95 6.36 26.98
C GLU A 5 4.77 7.24 25.74
N ALA A 6 5.26 8.49 25.78
CA ALA A 6 5.19 9.41 24.65
C ALA A 6 5.99 8.90 23.44
N ILE A 7 7.22 8.43 23.65
CA ILE A 7 8.05 7.84 22.60
C ILE A 7 7.36 6.60 22.01
N GLY A 8 6.80 5.73 22.87
CA GLY A 8 6.06 4.55 22.41
C GLY A 8 4.87 4.90 21.51
N LYS A 9 4.08 5.93 21.87
CA LYS A 9 2.96 6.40 21.05
C LYS A 9 3.43 6.92 19.68
N VAL A 10 4.47 7.75 19.66
CA VAL A 10 5.01 8.33 18.41
C VAL A 10 5.59 7.23 17.52
N LEU A 11 6.32 6.27 18.09
CA LEU A 11 6.85 5.11 17.36
C LEU A 11 5.72 4.31 16.71
N MET A 12 4.68 3.96 17.48
CA MET A 12 3.53 3.19 16.98
C MET A 12 2.81 3.93 15.85
N VAL A 13 2.51 5.21 16.03
CA VAL A 13 1.84 6.01 15.01
C VAL A 13 2.72 6.17 13.76
N GLY A 14 4.02 6.44 13.94
CA GLY A 14 4.97 6.54 12.83
C GLY A 14 5.14 5.23 12.06
N LEU A 15 5.16 4.09 12.76
CA LEU A 15 5.23 2.77 12.15
C LEU A 15 3.96 2.46 11.36
N VAL A 16 2.79 2.71 11.94
CA VAL A 16 1.50 2.44 11.27
C VAL A 16 1.31 3.35 10.05
N LEU A 17 1.58 4.65 10.18
CA LEU A 17 1.38 5.61 9.09
C LEU A 17 2.48 5.51 8.02
N GLY A 18 3.73 5.24 8.42
CA GLY A 18 4.86 5.14 7.49
C GLY A 18 5.00 3.77 6.85
N ALA A 19 5.02 2.71 7.65
CA ALA A 19 5.26 1.34 7.19
C ALA A 19 3.98 0.53 6.92
N GLY A 20 2.79 1.05 7.26
CA GLY A 20 1.53 0.35 7.02
C GLY A 20 1.28 0.02 5.55
N LEU A 21 1.54 0.98 4.65
CA LEU A 21 1.35 0.77 3.21
C LEU A 21 2.38 -0.23 2.63
N PRO A 22 3.69 -0.13 2.94
CA PRO A 22 4.66 -1.20 2.63
C PRO A 22 4.26 -2.58 3.17
N ALA A 23 3.71 -2.66 4.39
CA ALA A 23 3.28 -3.92 4.99
C ALA A 23 2.10 -4.55 4.23
N LEU A 24 1.12 -3.74 3.80
CA LEU A 24 0.01 -4.21 2.95
C LEU A 24 0.51 -4.75 1.61
N PHE A 25 1.49 -4.09 1.00
CA PHE A 25 2.12 -4.57 -0.23
C PHE A 25 2.84 -5.91 -0.02
N ALA A 26 3.62 -6.05 1.06
CA ALA A 26 4.27 -7.31 1.41
C ALA A 26 3.26 -8.45 1.64
N TYR A 27 2.12 -8.15 2.26
CA TYR A 27 1.02 -9.11 2.43
C TYR A 27 0.41 -9.52 1.07
N GLY A 28 0.21 -8.56 0.16
CA GLY A 28 -0.21 -8.84 -1.22
C GLY A 28 0.76 -9.77 -1.95
N LEU A 29 2.07 -9.55 -1.81
CA LEU A 29 3.11 -10.42 -2.37
C LEU A 29 3.03 -11.84 -1.80
N ARG A 30 2.79 -11.98 -0.49
CA ARG A 30 2.62 -13.29 0.14
C ARG A 30 1.38 -14.02 -0.38
N LEU A 31 0.26 -13.33 -0.54
CA LEU A 31 -0.95 -13.92 -1.13
C LEU A 31 -0.73 -14.31 -2.59
N HIS A 32 0.05 -13.52 -3.34
CA HIS A 32 0.37 -13.80 -4.72
C HIS A 32 1.25 -15.04 -4.87
N SER A 33 2.25 -15.22 -4.01
CA SER A 33 3.14 -16.40 -4.04
C SER A 33 2.34 -17.68 -3.76
N VAL A 34 1.54 -17.67 -2.69
CA VAL A 34 0.67 -18.80 -2.34
C VAL A 34 -0.37 -19.07 -3.44
N GLY A 35 -0.89 -18.02 -4.08
CA GLY A 35 -1.89 -18.11 -5.15
C GLY A 35 -1.36 -18.66 -6.48
N ASN A 36 -0.09 -18.41 -6.82
CA ASN A 36 0.51 -18.91 -8.06
C ASN A 36 0.88 -20.40 -7.99
N GLY A 37 0.96 -20.97 -6.78
CA GLY A 37 1.56 -22.27 -6.56
C GLY A 37 3.07 -22.14 -6.56
N ASP A 38 3.68 -22.27 -5.38
CA ASP A 38 5.13 -22.29 -5.26
C ASP A 38 5.66 -23.70 -5.59
N GLU A 39 6.88 -23.77 -6.12
CA GLU A 39 7.64 -25.02 -6.20
C GLU A 39 8.02 -25.43 -4.78
N ASN A 40 7.47 -26.54 -4.32
CA ASN A 40 7.79 -27.09 -3.02
C ASN A 40 9.26 -27.54 -3.01
N ALA A 41 9.88 -27.59 -1.83
CA ALA A 41 11.29 -28.00 -1.69
C ALA A 41 11.58 -29.44 -2.16
N ASP A 42 10.54 -30.23 -2.46
CA ASP A 42 10.60 -31.58 -3.03
C ASP A 42 10.47 -31.61 -4.57
N GLY A 43 10.40 -30.44 -5.23
CA GLY A 43 10.23 -30.31 -6.69
C GLY A 43 8.79 -30.47 -7.18
N THR A 44 7.80 -30.58 -6.28
CA THR A 44 6.39 -30.64 -6.66
C THR A 44 5.79 -29.24 -6.82
N LEU A 45 4.95 -29.06 -7.84
CA LEU A 45 4.22 -27.80 -8.04
C LEU A 45 2.93 -27.83 -7.23
N SER A 46 2.78 -26.91 -6.28
CA SER A 46 1.50 -26.74 -5.57
C SER A 46 0.43 -26.24 -6.54
N ALA A 47 -0.79 -26.79 -6.46
CA ALA A 47 -1.88 -26.42 -7.36
C ALA A 47 -2.20 -24.91 -7.22
N PRO A 48 -2.27 -24.16 -8.34
CA PRO A 48 -2.60 -22.74 -8.29
C PRO A 48 -3.96 -22.50 -7.64
N HIS A 49 -4.04 -21.52 -6.74
CA HIS A 49 -5.29 -21.09 -6.12
C HIS A 49 -5.75 -19.78 -6.78
N PRO A 50 -6.54 -19.85 -7.86
CA PRO A 50 -6.92 -18.66 -8.65
C PRO A 50 -7.65 -17.60 -7.81
N ALA A 51 -8.41 -18.01 -6.78
CA ALA A 51 -9.07 -17.08 -5.87
C ALA A 51 -8.07 -16.22 -5.05
N LEU A 52 -6.98 -16.82 -4.56
CA LEU A 52 -5.93 -16.12 -3.82
C LEU A 52 -5.12 -15.19 -4.73
N LYS A 53 -4.92 -15.60 -6.00
CA LYS A 53 -4.30 -14.74 -7.00
C LYS A 53 -5.13 -13.48 -7.27
N VAL A 54 -6.44 -13.62 -7.46
CA VAL A 54 -7.34 -12.45 -7.63
C VAL A 54 -7.31 -11.55 -6.39
N ALA A 55 -7.35 -12.13 -5.19
CA ALA A 55 -7.25 -11.37 -3.94
C ALA A 55 -5.92 -10.57 -3.86
N SER A 56 -4.80 -11.15 -4.28
CA SER A 56 -3.51 -10.45 -4.31
C SER A 56 -3.51 -9.23 -5.23
N TYR A 57 -4.11 -9.36 -6.43
CA TYR A 57 -4.24 -8.24 -7.36
C TYR A 57 -5.14 -7.14 -6.81
N LEU A 58 -6.21 -7.48 -6.09
CA LEU A 58 -7.05 -6.49 -5.42
C LEU A 58 -6.27 -5.70 -4.36
N VAL A 59 -5.44 -6.37 -3.56
CA VAL A 59 -4.57 -5.70 -2.57
C VAL A 59 -3.57 -4.78 -3.27
N PHE A 60 -2.94 -5.22 -4.36
CA PHE A 60 -2.01 -4.37 -5.12
C PHE A 60 -2.70 -3.19 -5.77
N ALA A 61 -3.87 -3.39 -6.37
CA ALA A 61 -4.66 -2.31 -6.97
C ALA A 61 -5.05 -1.27 -5.91
N PHE A 62 -5.46 -1.72 -4.72
CA PHE A 62 -5.76 -0.83 -3.60
C PHE A 62 -4.52 -0.02 -3.17
N VAL A 63 -3.37 -0.67 -2.96
CA VAL A 63 -2.12 0.01 -2.61
C VAL A 63 -1.73 1.03 -3.68
N ALA A 64 -1.78 0.66 -4.96
CA ALA A 64 -1.49 1.56 -6.06
C ALA A 64 -2.43 2.77 -6.08
N LEU A 65 -3.73 2.58 -5.85
CA LEU A 65 -4.72 3.65 -5.76
C LEU A 65 -4.38 4.63 -4.64
N VAL A 66 -4.02 4.12 -3.45
CA VAL A 66 -3.61 4.95 -2.31
C VAL A 66 -2.36 5.77 -2.65
N ILE A 67 -1.35 5.16 -3.27
CA ILE A 67 -0.11 5.84 -3.68
C ILE A 67 -0.41 6.95 -4.69
N VAL A 68 -1.15 6.65 -5.76
CA VAL A 68 -1.50 7.61 -6.81
C VAL A 68 -2.29 8.78 -6.21
N THR A 69 -3.27 8.48 -5.37
CA THR A 69 -4.07 9.51 -4.69
C THR A 69 -3.19 10.40 -3.81
N GLY A 70 -2.27 9.79 -3.04
CA GLY A 70 -1.33 10.53 -2.20
C GLY A 70 -0.39 11.43 -3.00
N ILE A 71 0.16 10.94 -4.11
CA ILE A 71 1.00 11.73 -5.02
C ILE A 71 0.20 12.90 -5.60
N LEU A 72 -0.97 12.61 -6.19
CA LEU A 72 -1.83 13.65 -6.76
C LEU A 72 -2.21 14.70 -5.73
N TRP A 73 -2.45 14.29 -4.47
CA TRP A 73 -2.77 15.22 -3.38
C TRP A 73 -1.59 16.14 -3.04
N ILE A 74 -0.37 15.60 -2.97
CA ILE A 74 0.85 16.37 -2.70
C ILE A 74 1.14 17.33 -3.85
N THR A 75 1.00 16.88 -5.10
CA THR A 75 1.33 17.68 -6.31
C THR A 75 0.16 18.53 -6.82
N ARG A 76 -0.98 18.57 -6.12
CA ARG A 76 -2.21 19.22 -6.61
C ARG A 76 -2.01 20.69 -6.99
N GLN A 77 -1.22 21.45 -6.22
CA GLN A 77 -0.97 22.87 -6.48
C GLN A 77 -0.09 23.06 -7.73
N THR A 78 0.95 22.25 -7.88
CA THR A 78 1.81 22.28 -9.07
C THR A 78 1.01 21.94 -10.33
N ILE A 79 0.16 20.91 -10.27
CA ILE A 79 -0.66 20.53 -11.41
C ILE A 79 -1.64 21.66 -11.75
N TYR A 80 -2.31 22.23 -10.76
CA TYR A 80 -3.21 23.36 -10.98
C TYR A 80 -2.50 24.56 -11.60
N TYR A 81 -1.29 24.87 -11.13
CA TYR A 81 -0.50 26.00 -11.65
C TYR A 81 -0.11 25.85 -13.13
N TYR A 82 0.27 24.64 -13.57
CA TYR A 82 0.73 24.42 -14.94
C TYR A 82 -0.37 24.00 -15.92
N THR A 83 -1.47 23.41 -15.43
CA THR A 83 -2.50 22.82 -16.29
C THR A 83 -3.87 23.46 -16.14
N ASP A 84 -4.09 24.33 -15.15
CA ASP A 84 -5.40 24.89 -14.77
C ASP A 84 -6.47 23.84 -14.44
N ILE A 85 -6.09 22.56 -14.30
CA ILE A 85 -7.01 21.45 -13.98
C ILE A 85 -7.11 21.25 -12.47
N LYS A 86 -8.35 21.28 -11.95
CA LYS A 86 -8.65 20.95 -10.55
C LYS A 86 -8.92 19.45 -10.39
N ILE A 87 -7.87 18.71 -10.01
CA ILE A 87 -7.95 17.28 -9.72
C ILE A 87 -8.84 16.97 -8.51
N PHE A 88 -8.79 17.80 -7.48
CA PHE A 88 -9.62 17.66 -6.29
C PHE A 88 -10.61 18.83 -6.18
N PRO A 89 -11.76 18.67 -5.51
CA PRO A 89 -12.70 19.77 -5.33
C PRO A 89 -12.25 20.81 -4.29
N PHE A 90 -11.26 20.50 -3.45
CA PHE A 90 -10.79 21.35 -2.35
C PHE A 90 -9.28 21.23 -2.13
N GLY A 91 -8.72 22.13 -1.31
CA GLY A 91 -7.32 22.08 -0.86
C GLY A 91 -6.34 22.98 -1.62
N TYR A 92 -6.80 23.81 -2.54
CA TYR A 92 -5.97 24.80 -3.21
C TYR A 92 -5.84 26.03 -2.30
N LYS A 93 -4.60 26.45 -2.06
CA LYS A 93 -4.26 27.74 -1.44
C LYS A 93 -3.62 28.61 -2.50
#